data_AF-A0AAV4AHY3-F1
#
_entry.id   AF-A0AAV4AHY3-F1
#
_cell.length_a   1.000
_cell.length_b   1.000
_cell.length_c   1.000
_cell.angle_alpha   90.00
_cell.angle_beta   90.00
_cell.angle_gamma   90.00
#
_symmetry.space_group_name_H-M   'P 1'
#
loop_
_entity.id
_entity.type
_entity.pdbx_description
1 polymer ?
#
loop_
_entity_poly.entity_id
_entity_poly.type
_entity_poly.pdbx_seq_one_letter_code
_entity_poly.pdbx_strand_id
1 'polypeptide(L)'
;MHDTGCEGVVVRKQLVDASQLTGECCLLLRIDNTALLAEKAVISLATPFLSGEVKALCIPDAICDVIVGNVEGARSPEDPDMSMVVGAATTRAQAKQ
;
A
#
# COMPACT_ATOMS: atom_id res chain seq x y z
N MET A 1 1.38 4.43 -0.21
CA MET A 1 0.79 5.43 0.70
C MET A 1 0.38 4.73 1.99
N HIS A 2 0.46 5.37 3.16
CA HIS A 2 -0.17 4.86 4.39
C HIS A 2 -1.53 5.57 4.56
N ASP A 3 -2.60 4.81 4.77
CA ASP A 3 -3.97 5.33 4.93
C ASP A 3 -4.58 4.79 6.24
N THR A 4 -4.71 5.67 7.24
CA THR A 4 -5.28 5.30 8.54
C THR A 4 -6.77 4.98 8.49
N GLY A 5 -7.46 5.30 7.39
CA GLY A 5 -8.86 4.92 7.17
C GLY A 5 -9.04 3.51 6.59
N CYS A 6 -7.95 2.82 6.25
CA CYS A 6 -7.97 1.47 5.71
C CYS A 6 -7.46 0.46 6.75
N GLU A 7 -8.06 -0.73 6.85
CA GLU A 7 -7.64 -1.78 7.79
C GLU A 7 -6.75 -2.86 7.13
N GLY A 8 -6.45 -2.74 5.84
CA GLY A 8 -5.72 -3.76 5.09
C GLY A 8 -4.68 -3.17 4.12
N VAL A 9 -3.89 -4.04 3.51
CA VAL A 9 -3.04 -3.67 2.38
C VAL A 9 -3.85 -3.81 1.10
N VAL A 10 -3.85 -2.77 0.27
CA VAL A 10 -4.48 -2.78 -1.05
C VAL A 10 -3.41 -2.57 -2.11
N VAL A 11 -3.46 -3.36 -3.17
CA VAL A 11 -2.57 -3.24 -4.33
C VAL A 11 -3.39 -3.07 -5.61
N ARG A 12 -2.87 -2.26 -6.53
CA ARG A 12 -3.41 -2.13 -7.87
C ARG A 12 -3.34 -3.48 -8.58
N LYS A 13 -4.49 -4.04 -8.98
CA LYS A 13 -4.59 -5.41 -9.55
C LYS A 13 -3.64 -5.64 -10.74
N GLN A 14 -3.39 -4.63 -11.55
CA GLN A 14 -2.50 -4.72 -12.73
C GLN A 14 -1.01 -4.94 -12.37
N LEU A 15 -0.63 -4.78 -11.10
CA LEU A 15 0.73 -5.02 -10.60
C LEU A 15 0.90 -6.41 -9.97
N VAL A 16 -0.15 -7.24 -10.00
CA VAL A 16 -0.16 -8.56 -9.38
C VAL A 16 -0.15 -9.62 -10.47
N ASP A 17 0.83 -10.51 -10.42
CA ASP A 17 0.90 -11.68 -11.28
C ASP A 17 -0.11 -12.74 -10.84
N ALA A 18 -0.64 -13.51 -11.80
CA ALA A 18 -1.60 -14.56 -11.52
C ALA A 18 -1.07 -15.62 -10.53
N SER A 19 0.24 -15.85 -10.50
CA SER A 19 0.90 -16.77 -9.56
C SER A 19 0.92 -16.26 -8.11
N GLN A 20 0.69 -14.97 -7.88
CA GLN A 20 0.64 -14.37 -6.54
C GLN A 20 -0.77 -14.43 -5.94
N LEU A 21 -1.80 -14.72 -6.74
CA LEU A 21 -3.17 -14.85 -6.28
C LEU A 21 -3.33 -16.08 -5.40
N THR A 22 -4.03 -15.95 -4.29
CA THR A 22 -4.27 -17.06 -3.35
C THR A 22 -5.49 -17.90 -3.69
N GLY A 23 -6.32 -17.43 -4.63
CA GLY A 23 -7.64 -17.99 -4.92
C GLY A 23 -8.72 -17.63 -3.90
N GLU A 24 -8.39 -16.87 -2.86
CA GLU A 24 -9.36 -16.33 -1.91
C GLU A 24 -9.86 -14.95 -2.36
N CYS A 25 -11.11 -14.65 -2.01
CA CYS A 25 -11.68 -13.31 -2.13
C CYS A 25 -12.16 -12.80 -0.77
N CYS A 26 -12.32 -11.49 -0.65
CA CYS A 26 -13.07 -10.88 0.45
C CYS A 26 -13.89 -9.69 -0.04
N LEU A 27 -14.93 -9.33 0.72
CA LEU A 27 -15.69 -8.12 0.49
C LEU A 27 -14.96 -6.94 1.14
N LEU A 28 -14.68 -5.92 0.34
CA LEU A 28 -14.16 -4.62 0.78
C LEU A 28 -15.30 -3.61 0.74
N LEU A 29 -15.57 -2.97 1.87
CA LEU A 29 -16.52 -1.85 1.95
C LEU A 29 -15.78 -0.54 1.64
N ARG A 30 -16.31 0.22 0.69
CA ARG A 30 -15.76 1.51 0.27
C ARG A 30 -16.43 2.66 1.01
N ILE A 31 -15.81 3.85 0.97
CA ILE A 31 -16.31 5.06 1.64
C ILE A 31 -17.71 5.51 1.19
N ASP A 32 -18.16 5.08 0.02
CA ASP A 32 -19.48 5.37 -0.55
C ASP A 32 -20.53 4.29 -0.17
N ASN A 33 -20.20 3.42 0.79
CA ASN A 33 -20.97 2.24 1.20
C ASN A 33 -21.18 1.19 0.10
N THR A 34 -20.47 1.28 -1.03
CA THR A 34 -20.47 0.19 -2.01
C THR A 34 -19.53 -0.92 -1.58
N ALA A 35 -19.90 -2.16 -1.86
CA ALA A 35 -19.07 -3.33 -1.60
C ALA A 35 -18.40 -3.81 -2.89
N LEU A 36 -17.12 -4.14 -2.80
CA LEU A 36 -16.33 -4.72 -3.88
C LEU A 36 -15.82 -6.10 -3.45
N LEU A 37 -16.06 -7.12 -4.26
CA LEU A 37 -15.41 -8.42 -4.07
C LEU A 37 -13.98 -8.33 -4.65
N ALA A 38 -12.98 -8.35 -3.77
CA ALA A 38 -11.57 -8.26 -4.14
C ALA A 38 -10.87 -9.60 -3.94
N GLU A 39 -10.01 -9.96 -4.88
CA GLU A 39 -9.11 -11.12 -4.76
C GLU A 39 -7.98 -10.81 -3.79
N LYS A 40 -7.46 -11.84 -3.13
CA LYS A 40 -6.28 -11.73 -2.29
C LYS A 40 -5.05 -12.22 -3.05
N ALA A 41 -3.94 -11.51 -2.85
CA ALA A 41 -2.63 -11.90 -3.32
C ALA A 41 -1.61 -11.87 -2.18
N VAL A 42 -0.58 -12.68 -2.30
CA VAL A 42 0.63 -12.59 -1.49
C VAL A 42 1.68 -11.84 -2.30
N ILE A 43 2.06 -10.66 -1.83
CA ILE A 43 3.02 -9.78 -2.51
C ILE A 43 4.23 -9.52 -1.63
N SER A 44 5.39 -9.30 -2.25
CA SER A 44 6.56 -8.75 -1.57
C SER A 44 6.47 -7.23 -1.63
N LEU A 45 6.39 -6.59 -0.46
CA LEU A 45 6.30 -5.16 -0.32
C LEU A 45 7.62 -4.61 0.21
N ALA A 46 8.07 -3.48 -0.36
CA ALA A 46 9.22 -2.74 0.11
C ALA A 46 8.86 -1.25 0.13
N THR A 47 8.27 -0.80 1.22
CA THR A 47 7.90 0.60 1.41
C THR A 47 8.39 1.10 2.77
N PRO A 48 8.59 2.42 2.94
CA PRO A 48 8.96 2.99 4.24
C PRO A 48 7.94 2.71 5.36
N PHE A 49 6.70 2.36 5.01
CA PHE A 49 5.63 2.13 5.99
C PHE A 49 5.42 0.66 6.31
N LEU A 50 5.79 -0.24 5.41
CA LEU A 50 5.66 -1.69 5.59
C LEU A 50 6.55 -2.39 4.58
N SER A 51 7.27 -3.40 5.05
CA SER A 51 8.15 -4.21 4.22
C SER A 51 8.03 -5.70 4.58
N GLY A 52 8.28 -6.58 3.61
CA GLY A 52 8.16 -8.02 3.75
C GLY A 52 7.05 -8.62 2.90
N GLU A 53 6.76 -9.90 3.12
CA GLU A 53 5.67 -10.60 2.45
C GLU A 53 4.33 -10.31 3.16
N VAL A 54 3.35 -9.84 2.40
CA VAL A 54 2.05 -9.42 2.95
C VAL A 54 0.89 -9.93 2.11
N LYS A 55 -0.26 -10.16 2.75
CA LYS A 55 -1.52 -10.41 2.06
C LYS A 55 -2.15 -9.07 1.69
N ALA A 56 -2.44 -8.87 0.41
CA ALA A 56 -3.03 -7.65 -0.11
C ALA A 56 -4.33 -7.93 -0.88
N LEU A 57 -5.24 -6.95 -0.85
CA LEU A 57 -6.45 -6.94 -1.66
C LEU A 57 -6.18 -6.32 -3.02
N CYS A 58 -6.53 -7.06 -4.07
CA CYS A 58 -6.32 -6.64 -5.45
C CYS A 58 -7.53 -5.84 -5.93
N ILE A 59 -7.36 -4.52 -6.07
CA ILE A 59 -8.43 -3.63 -6.51
C ILE A 59 -8.11 -3.08 -7.91
N PRO A 60 -9.06 -3.15 -8.86
CA PRO A 60 -8.90 -2.48 -10.15
C PRO A 60 -8.93 -0.96 -9.99
N ASP A 61 -8.16 -0.26 -10.82
CA ASP A 61 -8.20 1.20 -10.93
C ASP A 61 -7.89 1.96 -9.63
N ALA A 62 -7.09 1.35 -8.74
CA ALA A 62 -6.53 2.02 -7.58
C ALA A 62 -5.71 3.26 -8.03
N ILE A 63 -5.90 4.39 -7.34
CA ILE A 63 -5.25 5.66 -7.69
C ILE A 63 -3.73 5.57 -7.49
N CYS A 64 -3.30 4.79 -6.50
CA CYS A 64 -1.90 4.51 -6.23
C CYS A 64 -1.61 3.00 -6.35
N ASP A 65 -0.33 2.67 -6.41
CA ASP A 65 0.13 1.31 -6.63
C ASP A 65 -0.12 0.42 -5.40
N VAL A 66 0.16 0.95 -4.21
CA VAL A 66 -0.10 0.28 -2.92
C VAL A 66 -0.59 1.27 -1.86
N ILE A 67 -1.62 0.87 -1.14
CA ILE A 67 -2.12 1.48 0.09
C ILE A 67 -1.80 0.53 1.24
N VAL A 68 -1.13 1.05 2.27
CA VAL A 68 -0.87 0.36 3.53
C VAL A 68 -1.87 0.90 4.56
N GLY A 69 -2.82 0.07 4.95
CA GLY A 69 -3.73 0.38 6.05
C GLY A 69 -3.13 0.10 7.42
N ASN A 70 -3.97 0.17 8.44
CA ASN A 70 -3.66 -0.18 9.82
C ASN A 70 -3.51 -1.70 9.97
N VAL A 71 -2.34 -2.22 9.60
CA VAL A 71 -1.97 -3.63 9.72
C VAL A 71 -0.80 -3.82 10.68
N GLU A 72 -0.66 -5.04 11.21
CA GLU A 72 0.49 -5.36 12.05
C GLU A 72 1.81 -5.14 11.30
N GLY A 73 2.77 -4.49 11.98
CA GLY A 73 4.07 -4.14 11.39
C GLY A 73 4.07 -2.87 10.54
N ALA A 74 2.92 -2.23 10.29
CA ALA A 74 2.88 -0.93 9.64
C ALA A 74 3.47 0.15 10.56
N ARG A 75 4.35 0.99 10.01
CA ARG A 75 4.88 2.18 10.67
C ARG A 75 3.95 3.36 10.45
N SER A 76 3.87 4.26 11.43
CA SER A 76 2.98 5.42 11.30
C SER A 76 3.47 6.36 10.19
N PRO A 77 2.56 7.13 9.57
CA PRO A 77 2.92 8.14 8.57
C PRO A 77 3.99 9.13 9.05
N GLU A 78 4.02 9.41 10.36
CA GLU A 78 4.95 10.33 11.01
C GLU A 78 6.32 9.70 11.34
N ASP A 79 6.44 8.37 11.30
CA ASP A 79 7.67 7.62 11.58
C ASP A 79 8.00 6.57 10.49
N PRO A 80 8.23 7.01 9.23
CA PRO A 80 8.60 6.10 8.15
C PRO A 80 10.03 5.54 8.30
N ASP A 81 10.32 4.43 7.63
CA ASP A 81 11.70 3.93 7.47
C ASP A 81 12.51 4.84 6.56
N MET A 82 13.18 5.79 7.19
CA MET A 82 14.05 6.77 6.56
C MET A 82 15.26 6.13 5.86
N SER A 83 15.63 4.88 6.17
CA SER A 83 16.66 4.18 5.41
C SER A 83 16.20 3.85 3.98
N MET A 84 14.89 3.70 3.77
CA MET A 84 14.27 3.45 2.47
C MET A 84 13.86 4.74 1.73
N VAL A 85 13.77 5.88 2.44
CA VAL A 85 13.48 7.19 1.84
C VAL A 85 14.78 7.74 1.21
N VAL A 86 15.21 7.14 0.11
CA VAL A 86 16.36 7.62 -0.67
C VAL A 86 15.86 8.67 -1.66
N GLY A 87 15.81 9.93 -1.21
CA GLY A 87 15.43 11.02 -2.10
C GLY A 87 15.05 12.31 -1.37
N ALA A 88 16.05 12.99 -0.79
CA ALA A 88 15.87 14.41 -0.50
C ALA A 88 15.73 15.16 -1.84
N ALA A 89 14.52 15.61 -2.19
CA ALA A 89 14.35 16.57 -3.28
C ALA A 89 14.87 17.93 -2.80
N THR A 90 16.15 18.21 -3.04
CA THR A 90 16.67 19.59 -2.93
C THR A 90 15.97 20.44 -3.98
N THR A 91 14.97 21.21 -3.57
CA THR A 91 14.41 22.26 -4.41
C THR A 91 15.38 23.44 -4.41
N ARG A 92 15.44 24.17 -5.54
CA ARG A 92 16.38 25.27 -5.78
C ARG A 92 16.29 26.42 -4.76
N ALA A 93 15.28 26.43 -3.89
CA ALA A 93 15.05 27.45 -2.88
C ALA A 93 15.99 27.37 -1.66
N GLN A 94 16.61 26.21 -1.39
CA GLN A 94 17.50 26.04 -0.23
C GLN A 94 19.00 26.15 -0.56
N ALA A 95 19.34 26.61 -1.77
CA ALA A 95 20.70 27.05 -2.08
C ALA A 95 20.86 28.55 -1.76
N LYS A 96 20.86 28.90 -0.47
CA LYS A 96 21.47 30.16 -0.04
C LYS A 96 21.97 30.07 1.40
N GLN A 97 23.28 30.32 1.50
CA GLN A 97 24.08 30.51 2.71
C GLN A 97 23.49 31.62 3.59
#